data_AF-A0A957JBM6-F1
#
_entry.id   AF-A0A957JBM6-F1
#
_cell.length_a   1.000
_cell.length_b   1.000
_cell.length_c   1.000
_cell.angle_alpha   90.00
_cell.angle_beta   90.00
_cell.angle_gamma   90.00
#
_symmetry.space_group_name_H-M   'P 1'
#
loop_
_entity.id
_entity.type
_entity.pdbx_description
1 polymer ?
#
loop_
_entity_poly.entity_id
_entity_poly.type
_entity_poly.pdbx_seq_one_letter_code
_entity_poly.pdbx_strand_id
1 'polypeptide(L)'
;MRLYLIRHAESANNVLYSSQGDLSERSPDPEITEIGHRQSALLAAHLADPAGEPRHHPFVANGSRHYGLTHLYCSLMTRAMLTAGYVAEACAIPALAHTEMFERGGIFEFDPAGRPIGLPGPDSAYFRERFPGHHLPAGLNAHGWYDRPAETD
;
A
#
# COMPACT_ATOMS: atom_id res chain seq x y z
N MET A 1 13.77 3.32 -18.49
CA MET A 1 13.12 2.84 -17.25
C MET A 1 11.97 3.78 -16.91
N ARG A 2 10.81 3.26 -16.47
CA ARG A 2 9.68 4.06 -15.96
C ARG A 2 9.40 3.62 -14.52
N LEU A 3 9.18 4.58 -13.62
CA LEU A 3 8.80 4.35 -12.23
C LEU A 3 7.49 5.07 -11.96
N TYR A 4 6.52 4.34 -11.41
CA TYR A 4 5.23 4.88 -10.98
C TYR A 4 5.13 4.75 -9.47
N LEU A 5 4.78 5.85 -8.80
CA LEU A 5 4.50 5.86 -7.37
C LEU A 5 3.00 5.93 -7.18
N ILE A 6 2.44 4.90 -6.57
CA ILE A 6 1.01 4.77 -6.33
C ILE A 6 0.80 4.89 -4.83
N ARG A 7 0.04 5.90 -4.41
CA ARG A 7 -0.45 5.98 -3.04
C ARG A 7 -1.56 4.95 -2.84
N HIS A 8 -1.66 4.36 -1.65
CA HIS A 8 -2.80 3.52 -1.29
C HIS A 8 -4.14 4.28 -1.47
N ALA A 9 -5.21 3.54 -1.70
CA ALA A 9 -6.55 4.10 -1.79
C ALA A 9 -7.04 4.63 -0.43
N GLU A 10 -8.18 5.33 -0.43
CA GLU A 10 -8.76 5.92 0.77
C GLU A 10 -8.88 4.90 1.91
N SER A 11 -8.26 5.24 3.05
CA SER A 11 -8.30 4.45 4.28
C SER A 11 -9.31 5.00 5.29
N ALA A 12 -9.68 4.17 6.26
CA ALA A 12 -10.50 4.62 7.39
C ALA A 12 -9.91 5.87 8.07
N ASN A 13 -8.57 5.93 8.23
CA ASN A 13 -7.89 7.10 8.79
C ASN A 13 -7.98 8.34 7.88
N ASN A 14 -8.03 8.18 6.56
CA ASN A 14 -8.25 9.34 5.67
C ASN A 14 -9.65 9.92 5.86
N VAL A 15 -10.67 9.07 6.02
CA VAL A 15 -12.03 9.51 6.32
C VAL A 15 -12.09 10.20 7.67
N LEU A 16 -11.53 9.61 8.73
CA LEU A 16 -11.45 10.22 10.06
C LEU A 16 -10.84 11.62 9.99
N TYR A 17 -9.67 11.76 9.38
CA TYR A 17 -9.02 13.06 9.25
C TYR A 17 -9.82 14.06 8.42
N SER A 18 -10.38 13.64 7.28
CA SER A 18 -11.16 14.53 6.41
C SER A 18 -12.47 15.02 7.03
N SER A 19 -13.08 14.22 7.91
CA SER A 19 -14.38 14.50 8.52
C SER A 19 -14.26 15.24 9.85
N GLN A 20 -13.22 14.94 10.64
CA GLN A 20 -13.06 15.47 11.99
C GLN A 20 -11.84 16.40 12.13
N GLY A 21 -10.88 16.36 11.19
CA GLY A 21 -9.61 17.08 11.31
C GLY A 21 -8.65 16.49 12.35
N ASP A 22 -8.98 15.32 12.90
CA ASP A 22 -8.27 14.66 13.99
C ASP A 22 -7.98 13.19 13.67
N LEU A 23 -6.89 12.68 14.25
CA LEU A 23 -6.41 11.31 14.14
C LEU A 23 -6.26 10.65 15.52
N SER A 24 -6.84 11.22 16.58
CA SER A 24 -6.83 10.63 17.94
C SER A 24 -7.41 9.21 17.97
N GLU A 25 -8.46 8.94 17.18
CA GLU A 25 -9.11 7.62 17.07
C GLU A 25 -8.58 6.77 15.88
N ARG A 26 -7.41 7.10 15.34
CA ARG A 26 -6.86 6.38 14.19
C ARG A 26 -6.58 4.91 14.52
N SER A 27 -6.70 4.05 13.51
CA SER A 27 -6.09 2.71 13.56
C SER A 27 -4.60 2.79 13.20
N PRO A 28 -3.70 2.05 13.89
CA PRO A 28 -2.30 1.93 13.48
C PRO A 28 -2.09 1.34 12.08
N ASP A 29 -2.96 0.40 11.67
CA ASP A 29 -2.95 -0.20 10.34
C ASP A 29 -4.38 -0.25 9.77
N PRO A 30 -4.91 0.89 9.27
CA PRO A 30 -6.29 0.98 8.82
C PRO A 30 -6.54 0.20 7.53
N GLU A 31 -7.76 -0.32 7.43
CA GLU A 31 -8.36 -0.80 6.19
C GLU A 31 -8.54 0.32 5.15
N ILE A 32 -8.70 -0.08 3.88
CA ILE A 32 -9.33 0.79 2.89
C ILE A 32 -10.85 0.78 3.04
N THR A 33 -11.49 1.90 2.73
CA THR A 33 -12.96 2.02 2.78
C THR A 33 -13.60 1.34 1.57
N GLU A 34 -14.93 1.25 1.54
CA GLU A 34 -15.64 0.83 0.31
C GLU A 34 -15.30 1.74 -0.88
N ILE A 35 -15.12 3.04 -0.63
CA ILE A 35 -14.65 3.99 -1.65
C ILE A 35 -13.21 3.65 -2.06
N GLY A 36 -12.34 3.33 -1.11
CA GLY A 36 -10.98 2.87 -1.38
C GLY A 36 -10.92 1.61 -2.24
N HIS A 37 -11.81 0.65 -2.02
CA HIS A 37 -11.96 -0.53 -2.89
C HIS A 37 -12.36 -0.14 -4.32
N ARG A 38 -13.31 0.77 -4.49
CA ARG A 38 -13.72 1.28 -5.82
C ARG A 38 -12.58 2.04 -6.51
N GLN A 39 -11.84 2.88 -5.77
CA GLN A 39 -10.67 3.58 -6.27
C GLN A 39 -9.60 2.59 -6.76
N SER A 40 -9.33 1.54 -5.98
CA SER A 40 -8.35 0.51 -6.33
C SER A 40 -8.75 -0.25 -7.58
N ALA A 41 -10.04 -0.61 -7.72
CA ALA A 41 -10.56 -1.26 -8.92
C ALA A 41 -10.45 -0.37 -10.17
N LEU A 42 -10.79 0.91 -10.06
CA LEU A 42 -10.67 1.86 -11.17
C LEU A 42 -9.21 2.09 -11.58
N LEU A 43 -8.32 2.22 -10.60
CA LEU A 43 -6.88 2.32 -10.83
C LEU A 43 -6.35 1.09 -11.56
N ALA A 44 -6.70 -0.10 -11.07
CA ALA A 44 -6.26 -1.36 -11.66
C ALA A 44 -6.74 -1.51 -13.11
N ALA A 45 -8.01 -1.21 -13.38
CA ALA A 45 -8.54 -1.20 -14.74
C ALA A 45 -7.80 -0.22 -15.65
N HIS A 46 -7.49 0.99 -15.16
CA HIS A 46 -6.75 1.99 -15.93
C HIS A 46 -5.31 1.55 -16.25
N LEU A 47 -4.62 0.91 -15.30
CA LEU A 47 -3.24 0.44 -15.49
C LEU A 47 -3.15 -0.78 -16.42
N ALA A 48 -4.19 -1.63 -16.42
CA ALA A 48 -4.29 -2.81 -17.26
C ALA A 48 -4.74 -2.49 -18.70
N ASP A 49 -5.32 -1.31 -18.95
CA ASP A 49 -5.79 -0.91 -20.28
C ASP A 49 -4.63 -0.83 -21.29
N PRO A 50 -4.66 -1.61 -22.40
CA PRO A 50 -3.67 -1.52 -23.47
C PRO A 50 -3.62 -0.19 -24.21
N ALA A 51 -4.67 0.63 -24.08
CA ALA A 51 -4.74 2.00 -24.56
C ALA A 51 -4.46 3.05 -23.44
N GLY A 52 -4.23 2.59 -22.21
CA GLY A 52 -3.84 3.42 -21.07
C GLY A 52 -2.45 4.01 -21.25
N GLU A 53 -2.40 5.30 -21.61
CA GLU A 53 -1.15 5.99 -21.90
C GLU A 53 -0.65 6.80 -20.70
N PRO A 54 0.54 6.49 -20.14
CA PRO A 54 1.17 7.37 -19.17
C PRO A 54 1.60 8.68 -19.84
N ARG A 55 1.48 9.83 -19.16
CA ARG A 55 1.94 11.12 -19.70
C ARG A 55 3.37 10.99 -20.24
N HIS A 56 3.53 11.21 -21.54
CA HIS A 56 4.84 11.15 -22.20
C HIS A 56 5.58 12.48 -22.09
N HIS A 57 6.91 12.39 -22.09
CA HIS A 57 7.74 13.56 -22.32
C HIS A 57 7.44 14.09 -23.72
N PRO A 58 7.18 15.39 -23.91
CA PRO A 58 6.77 15.96 -25.21
C PRO A 58 7.79 15.81 -26.35
N PHE A 59 9.00 15.31 -26.06
CA PHE A 59 10.09 15.10 -27.02
C PHE A 59 10.37 13.61 -27.29
N VAL A 60 9.61 12.70 -26.68
CA VAL A 60 9.71 11.27 -26.95
C VAL A 60 8.56 10.91 -27.88
N ALA A 61 8.86 10.71 -29.16
CA ALA A 61 7.93 10.09 -30.09
C ALA A 61 7.72 8.65 -29.61
N ASN A 62 6.62 8.36 -28.93
CA ASN A 62 6.37 7.05 -28.38
C ASN A 62 5.22 6.34 -29.12
N GLY A 63 5.46 5.09 -29.52
CA GLY A 63 4.52 4.26 -30.28
C GLY A 63 3.72 3.26 -29.45
N SER A 64 3.90 3.22 -28.13
CA SER A 64 3.25 2.23 -27.25
C SER A 64 2.33 2.90 -26.24
N ARG A 65 1.02 2.67 -26.37
CA ARG A 65 -0.07 3.27 -25.58
C ARG A 65 -0.43 2.51 -24.30
N HIS A 66 0.56 1.86 -23.67
CA HIS A 66 0.34 1.07 -22.45
C HIS A 66 1.40 1.39 -21.38
N TYR A 67 1.03 1.16 -20.12
CA TYR A 67 1.93 1.36 -18.98
C TYR A 67 3.15 0.44 -19.02
N GLY A 68 2.97 -0.81 -19.45
CA GLY A 68 4.05 -1.79 -19.58
C GLY A 68 4.68 -2.14 -18.24
N LEU A 69 3.85 -2.28 -17.20
CA LEU A 69 4.28 -2.67 -15.86
C LEU A 69 4.89 -4.08 -15.92
N THR A 70 6.09 -4.22 -15.39
CA THR A 70 6.79 -5.51 -15.30
C THR A 70 6.98 -5.97 -13.86
N HIS A 71 6.88 -5.05 -12.91
CA HIS A 71 7.07 -5.29 -11.48
C HIS A 71 6.09 -4.43 -10.69
N LEU A 72 5.59 -4.98 -9.58
CA LEU A 72 4.77 -4.28 -8.61
C LEU A 72 5.35 -4.56 -7.22
N TYR A 73 5.69 -3.49 -6.50
CA TYR A 73 6.15 -3.56 -5.12
C TYR A 73 5.16 -2.83 -4.21
N CYS A 74 4.97 -3.30 -2.98
CA CYS A 74 4.07 -2.66 -2.04
C CYS A 74 4.59 -2.71 -0.59
N SER A 75 4.10 -1.77 0.22
CA SER A 75 4.23 -1.82 1.67
C SER A 75 3.49 -3.03 2.26
N LEU A 76 3.91 -3.47 3.46
CA LEU A 76 3.15 -4.44 4.26
C LEU A 76 1.99 -3.82 5.06
N MET A 77 1.80 -2.50 5.01
CA MET A 77 0.60 -1.88 5.56
C MET A 77 -0.65 -2.33 4.81
N THR A 78 -1.69 -2.70 5.57
CA THR A 78 -2.92 -3.32 5.06
C THR A 78 -3.53 -2.55 3.88
N ARG A 79 -3.62 -1.22 4.00
CA ARG A 79 -4.14 -0.35 2.94
C ARG A 79 -3.36 -0.43 1.62
N ALA A 80 -2.05 -0.58 1.69
CA ALA A 80 -1.19 -0.72 0.52
C ALA A 80 -1.31 -2.11 -0.10
N MET A 81 -1.32 -3.17 0.73
CA MET A 81 -1.54 -4.55 0.29
C MET A 81 -2.88 -4.70 -0.44
N LEU A 82 -3.97 -4.14 0.10
CA LEU A 82 -5.28 -4.18 -0.56
C LEU A 82 -5.26 -3.45 -1.90
N THR A 83 -4.71 -2.24 -1.94
CA THR A 83 -4.61 -1.47 -3.19
C THR A 83 -3.78 -2.22 -4.24
N ALA A 84 -2.63 -2.78 -3.85
CA ALA A 84 -1.74 -3.54 -4.71
C ALA A 84 -2.38 -4.83 -5.21
N GLY A 85 -3.21 -5.50 -4.41
CA GLY A 85 -3.94 -6.70 -4.80
C GLY A 85 -4.80 -6.50 -6.05
N TYR A 86 -5.55 -5.40 -6.12
CA TYR A 86 -6.34 -5.06 -7.31
C TYR A 86 -5.46 -4.88 -8.55
N VAL A 87 -4.33 -4.17 -8.41
CA VAL A 87 -3.40 -3.92 -9.53
C VAL A 87 -2.74 -5.21 -9.98
N ALA A 88 -2.31 -6.05 -9.02
CA ALA A 88 -1.68 -7.34 -9.28
C ALA A 88 -2.60 -8.25 -10.11
N GLU A 89 -3.86 -8.35 -9.70
CA GLU A 89 -4.87 -9.15 -10.38
C GLU A 89 -5.14 -8.64 -11.81
N ALA A 90 -5.46 -7.35 -11.96
CA ALA A 90 -5.83 -6.79 -13.26
C ALA A 90 -4.67 -6.78 -14.27
N CYS A 91 -3.44 -6.53 -13.80
CA CYS A 91 -2.25 -6.49 -14.64
C CYS A 91 -1.58 -7.86 -14.80
N ALA A 92 -2.08 -8.90 -14.14
CA ALA A 92 -1.49 -10.24 -14.10
C ALA A 92 0.02 -10.23 -13.72
N ILE A 93 0.39 -9.42 -12.73
CA ILE A 93 1.74 -9.35 -12.18
C ILE A 93 1.70 -9.55 -10.66
N PRO A 94 2.62 -10.33 -10.06
CA PRO A 94 2.63 -10.50 -8.62
C PRO A 94 3.00 -9.18 -7.91
N ALA A 95 2.34 -8.92 -6.78
CA ALA A 95 2.74 -7.84 -5.87
C ALA A 95 3.81 -8.37 -4.88
N LEU A 96 4.99 -7.75 -4.89
CA LEU A 96 6.10 -8.09 -4.00
C LEU A 96 6.09 -7.14 -2.79
N ALA A 97 5.75 -7.67 -1.63
CA ALA A 97 5.70 -6.88 -0.41
C ALA A 97 7.11 -6.60 0.15
N HIS A 98 7.32 -5.41 0.72
CA HIS A 98 8.61 -4.97 1.25
C HIS A 98 8.44 -4.33 2.64
N THR A 99 9.30 -4.72 3.58
CA THR A 99 9.28 -4.26 4.98
C THR A 99 9.73 -2.82 5.19
N GLU A 100 10.25 -2.15 4.14
CA GLU A 100 10.90 -0.83 4.23
C GLU A 100 10.12 0.26 3.47
N MET A 101 8.99 -0.09 2.85
CA MET A 101 8.15 0.85 2.10
C MET A 101 6.95 1.33 2.94
N PHE A 102 7.13 1.47 4.25
CA PHE A 102 6.06 1.83 5.19
C PHE A 102 5.87 3.35 5.31
N GLU A 103 4.71 3.75 5.83
CA GLU A 103 4.41 5.15 6.16
C GLU A 103 5.34 5.66 7.26
N ARG A 104 5.75 6.93 7.20
CA ARG A 104 6.61 7.53 8.24
C ARG A 104 6.05 7.27 9.64
N GLY A 105 6.93 6.84 10.55
CA GLY A 105 6.56 6.45 11.90
C GLY A 105 6.27 4.94 12.06
N GLY A 106 6.11 4.21 10.96
CA GLY A 106 5.83 2.78 10.98
C GLY A 106 4.42 2.44 11.46
N ILE A 107 4.30 1.29 12.12
CA ILE A 107 3.09 0.93 12.86
C ILE A 107 3.29 1.36 14.31
N PHE A 108 2.40 2.22 14.80
CA PHE A 108 2.50 2.76 16.15
C PHE A 108 1.15 3.24 16.68
N GLU A 109 1.05 3.33 18.00
CA GLU A 109 -0.01 4.01 18.74
C GLU A 109 0.59 5.11 19.64
N PHE A 110 -0.26 5.86 20.34
CA PHE A 110 0.19 6.84 21.33
C PHE A 110 -0.11 6.35 22.74
N ASP A 111 0.86 6.47 23.63
CA ASP A 111 0.65 6.24 25.06
C ASP A 111 -0.21 7.37 25.68
N PRO A 112 -0.67 7.23 26.94
CA PRO A 112 -1.45 8.27 27.60
C PRO A 112 -0.73 9.63 27.76
N ALA A 113 0.60 9.67 27.60
CA ALA A 113 1.40 10.89 27.61
C ALA A 113 1.62 11.47 26.21
N GLY A 114 1.03 10.88 25.16
CA GLY A 114 1.14 11.31 23.78
C GLY A 114 2.44 10.88 23.09
N ARG A 115 3.19 9.92 23.64
CA ARG A 115 4.44 9.42 23.04
C ARG A 115 4.14 8.25 22.10
N PRO A 116 4.77 8.19 20.92
CA PRO A 116 4.55 7.08 19.99
C PRO A 116 5.19 5.79 20.52
N ILE A 117 4.41 4.71 20.53
CA ILE A 117 4.86 3.35 20.86
C ILE A 117 4.73 2.49 19.61
N GLY A 118 5.84 1.91 19.15
CA GLY A 118 5.84 1.00 18.01
C GLY A 118 5.06 -0.27 18.31
N LEU A 119 4.28 -0.74 17.34
CA LEU A 119 3.59 -2.02 17.42
C LEU A 119 4.21 -3.00 16.41
N PRO A 120 4.15 -4.31 16.66
CA PRO A 120 4.78 -5.28 15.78
C PRO A 120 4.16 -5.36 14.37
N GLY A 121 2.87 -5.02 14.26
CA GLY A 121 2.07 -5.31 13.07
C GLY A 121 1.78 -6.80 12.91
N PRO A 122 1.02 -7.19 11.87
CA PRO A 122 0.70 -8.59 11.63
C PRO A 122 1.90 -9.45 11.26
N ASP A 123 1.78 -10.77 11.49
CA ASP A 123 2.82 -11.75 11.21
C ASP A 123 2.68 -12.41 9.83
N SER A 124 3.61 -13.31 9.51
CA SER A 124 3.59 -14.02 8.24
C SER A 124 2.40 -14.98 8.06
N ALA A 125 1.79 -15.50 9.13
CA ALA A 125 0.64 -16.38 9.02
C ALA A 125 -0.59 -15.58 8.58
N TYR A 126 -0.82 -14.43 9.22
CA TYR A 126 -1.86 -13.48 8.86
C TYR A 126 -1.78 -13.09 7.39
N PHE A 127 -0.60 -12.68 6.90
CA PHE A 127 -0.49 -12.24 5.50
C PHE A 127 -0.72 -13.37 4.50
N ARG A 128 -0.29 -14.60 4.80
CA ARG A 128 -0.55 -15.76 3.91
C ARG A 128 -2.03 -16.10 3.83
N GLU A 129 -2.75 -16.01 4.94
CA GLU A 129 -4.19 -16.24 4.99
C GLU A 129 -4.95 -15.14 4.27
N ARG A 130 -4.63 -13.88 4.57
CA ARG A 130 -5.40 -12.73 4.11
C ARG A 130 -5.04 -12.27 2.69
N PHE A 131 -3.79 -12.44 2.28
CA PHE A 131 -3.25 -11.93 1.02
C PHE A 131 -2.53 -13.04 0.22
N PRO A 132 -3.19 -14.17 -0.10
CA PRO A 132 -2.53 -15.32 -0.72
C PRO A 132 -1.92 -15.03 -2.10
N GLY A 133 -2.36 -13.98 -2.80
CA GLY A 133 -1.79 -13.54 -4.08
C GLY A 133 -0.53 -12.67 -3.98
N HIS A 134 -0.09 -12.29 -2.77
CA HIS A 134 1.09 -11.45 -2.58
C HIS A 134 2.34 -12.29 -2.29
N HIS A 135 3.47 -11.86 -2.84
CA HIS A 135 4.77 -12.44 -2.51
C HIS A 135 5.33 -11.74 -1.28
N LEU A 136 5.42 -12.46 -0.17
CA LEU A 136 5.96 -11.95 1.09
C LEU A 136 7.50 -11.92 1.04
N PRO A 137 8.13 -10.94 1.70
CA PRO A 137 9.59 -10.87 1.76
C PRO A 137 10.16 -12.05 2.57
N ALA A 138 11.37 -12.47 2.20
CA ALA A 138 12.09 -13.49 2.97
C ALA A 138 12.38 -12.98 4.38
N GLY A 139 12.22 -13.84 5.38
CA GLY A 139 12.55 -13.51 6.77
C GLY A 139 11.46 -12.78 7.55
N LEU A 140 10.24 -12.66 7.01
CA LEU A 140 9.09 -12.20 7.78
C LEU A 140 8.85 -13.14 8.98
N ASN A 141 9.12 -12.66 10.19
CA ASN A 141 9.09 -13.47 11.40
C ASN A 141 7.65 -13.62 11.96
N ALA A 142 7.51 -14.41 13.02
CA ALA A 142 6.23 -14.62 13.71
C ALA A 142 5.86 -13.51 14.71
N HIS A 143 6.76 -12.56 14.96
CA HIS A 143 6.56 -11.47 15.91
C HIS A 143 5.89 -10.25 15.27
N GLY A 144 5.97 -10.11 13.95
CA GLY A 144 5.34 -9.03 13.20
C GLY A 144 6.29 -8.45 12.16
N TRP A 145 5.74 -7.81 11.12
CA TRP A 145 6.57 -7.29 10.03
C TRP A 145 7.38 -6.04 10.38
N TYR A 146 6.95 -5.29 11.39
CA TYR A 146 7.62 -4.07 11.83
C TYR A 146 8.51 -4.35 13.05
N ASP A 147 7.96 -4.97 14.10
CA ASP A 147 8.64 -5.41 15.35
C ASP A 147 9.83 -4.56 15.81
N ARG A 148 9.64 -3.23 15.80
CA ARG A 148 10.64 -2.23 16.19
C ARG A 148 9.96 -0.99 16.79
N PRO A 149 10.70 -0.11 17.49
CA PRO A 149 10.15 1.16 17.96
C PRO A 149 9.53 1.98 16.83
N ALA A 150 8.60 2.88 17.16
CA ALA A 150 8.06 3.84 16.19
C ALA A 150 9.23 4.63 15.56
N GLU A 151 9.18 4.81 14.26
CA GLU A 151 10.23 5.55 13.55
C GLU A 151 10.19 7.03 13.96
N THR A 152 11.37 7.58 14.24
CA THR A 152 11.58 8.99 14.55
C THR A 152 12.35 9.67 13.42
N ASP A 153 12.24 11.00 13.31
CA ASP A 153 13.02 11.80 12.34
C ASP A 153 14.54 11.68 12.51
#